data_AF-A0A2E6A7P1-F1
#
_entry.id   AF-A0A2E6A7P1-F1
#
_cell.length_a   1.000
_cell.length_b   1.000
_cell.length_c   1.000
_cell.angle_alpha   90.00
_cell.angle_beta   90.00
_cell.angle_gamma   90.00
#
_symmetry.space_group_name_H-M   'P 1'
#
loop_
_entity.id
_entity.type
_entity.pdbx_description
1 polymer ?
#
loop_
_entity_poly.entity_id
_entity_poly.type
_entity_poly.pdbx_seq_one_letter_code
_entity_poly.pdbx_strand_id
1 'polypeptide(L)'
;MEVSRLHQNHIQLKTGPIDTNEFGSAASNFALFNLIDLVRNTQLPVPQKLRLQIEANMVRLVWESEGQFQGVFEILRKDDLEGEFLVIGETAIQEYVDEEIESTRSYWYRVRTKLGTQVGVGSNVRFAVVE
;
A
#
# COMPACT_ATOMS: atom_id res chain seq x y z
N MET A 1 30.25 12.54 -11.26
CA MET A 1 29.00 12.01 -10.69
C MET A 1 28.18 13.15 -10.11
N GLU A 2 26.97 13.32 -10.62
CA GLU A 2 25.96 14.28 -10.16
C GLU A 2 24.80 13.48 -9.57
N VAL A 3 24.28 13.94 -8.43
CA VAL A 3 23.11 13.37 -7.78
C VAL A 3 22.01 14.42 -7.80
N SER A 4 20.87 14.08 -8.39
CA SER A 4 19.71 14.95 -8.45
C SER A 4 18.55 14.30 -7.69
N ARG A 5 18.03 14.98 -6.67
CA ARG A 5 16.76 14.60 -6.03
C ARG A 5 15.63 15.25 -6.83
N LEU A 6 14.90 14.45 -7.59
CA LEU A 6 13.79 14.93 -8.40
C LEU A 6 12.53 15.09 -7.54
N HIS A 7 12.26 14.11 -6.67
CA HIS A 7 11.13 14.11 -5.74
C HIS A 7 11.51 13.46 -4.40
N GLN A 8 10.55 13.39 -3.46
CA GLN A 8 10.80 12.72 -2.17
C GLN A 8 11.22 11.25 -2.32
N ASN A 9 10.76 10.55 -3.37
CA ASN A 9 10.94 9.12 -3.61
C ASN A 9 11.69 8.76 -4.91
N HIS A 10 12.29 9.75 -5.58
CA HIS A 10 13.01 9.54 -6.84
C HIS A 10 14.34 10.30 -6.83
N ILE A 11 15.42 9.53 -6.94
CA ILE A 11 16.78 10.05 -7.06
C ILE A 11 17.35 9.56 -8.39
N GLN A 12 17.97 10.49 -9.10
CA GLN A 12 18.70 10.21 -10.33
C GLN A 12 20.19 10.41 -10.08
N LEU A 13 20.99 9.44 -10.49
CA LEU A 13 22.44 9.49 -10.43
C LEU A 13 22.97 9.55 -11.87
N LYS A 14 23.70 10.62 -12.18
CA LYS A 14 24.46 10.75 -13.43
C LYS A 14 25.92 10.54 -13.12
N THR A 15 26.48 9.39 -13.44
CA THR A 15 27.86 9.08 -13.05
C THR A 15 28.90 9.79 -13.93
N GLY A 16 28.50 10.25 -15.11
CA GLY A 16 29.41 10.67 -16.19
C GLY A 16 29.84 9.44 -17.02
N PRO A 17 30.70 9.64 -18.03
CA PRO A 17 31.23 8.53 -18.82
C PRO A 17 31.99 7.57 -17.90
N ILE A 18 31.64 6.27 -17.99
CA ILE A 18 32.43 5.22 -17.36
C ILE A 18 33.43 4.73 -18.40
N ASP A 19 34.71 4.80 -18.06
CA ASP A 19 35.75 4.22 -18.89
C ASP A 19 35.67 2.69 -18.79
N THR A 20 35.22 2.04 -19.85
CA THR A 20 35.17 0.58 -19.95
C THR A 20 36.36 0.00 -20.71
N ASN A 21 37.44 0.78 -20.90
CA ASN A 21 38.62 0.29 -21.59
C ASN A 21 39.23 -0.89 -20.84
N GLU A 22 39.39 -2.01 -21.55
CA GLU A 22 40.28 -3.09 -21.13
C GLU A 22 41.73 -2.60 -21.30
N PHE A 23 42.54 -2.75 -20.25
CA PHE A 23 43.90 -2.23 -20.20
C PHE A 23 44.74 -2.78 -21.37
N GLY A 24 45.06 -1.95 -22.38
CA GLY A 24 45.91 -2.31 -23.52
C GLY A 24 45.21 -2.46 -24.88
N SER A 25 43.91 -2.22 -25.01
CA SER A 25 43.22 -2.20 -26.32
C SER A 25 43.19 -0.79 -26.93
N ALA A 26 43.56 -0.68 -28.22
CA ALA A 26 43.56 0.59 -28.98
C ALA A 26 42.18 1.03 -29.51
N ALA A 27 41.09 0.36 -29.13
CA ALA A 27 39.76 0.80 -29.50
C ALA A 27 38.69 0.36 -28.47
N SER A 28 37.94 1.34 -27.96
CA SER A 28 36.48 1.29 -27.75
C SER A 28 35.97 2.64 -27.23
N ASN A 29 35.69 3.57 -28.14
CA ASN A 29 35.04 4.83 -27.81
C ASN A 29 33.53 4.62 -27.63
N PHE A 30 33.11 4.09 -26.48
CA PHE A 30 31.71 4.20 -26.04
C PHE A 30 31.69 4.90 -24.69
N ALA A 31 31.70 6.24 -24.73
CA ALA A 31 31.31 7.05 -23.58
C ALA A 31 29.79 6.89 -23.37
N LEU A 32 29.39 5.84 -22.65
CA LEU A 32 28.00 5.64 -22.26
C LEU A 32 27.71 6.56 -21.06
N PHE A 33 26.78 7.49 -21.24
CA PHE A 33 26.21 8.24 -20.13
C PHE A 33 25.27 7.30 -19.37
N ASN A 34 25.72 6.82 -18.21
CA ASN A 34 24.89 5.97 -17.37
C ASN A 34 23.94 6.84 -16.54
N LEU A 35 22.66 6.48 -16.62
CA LEU A 35 21.59 7.02 -15.82
C LEU A 35 21.09 5.90 -14.92
N ILE A 36 21.26 6.07 -13.61
CA ILE A 36 20.67 5.14 -12.63
C ILE A 36 19.50 5.87 -11.98
N ASP A 37 18.29 5.38 -12.26
CA ASP A 37 17.05 5.83 -11.64
C ASP A 37 16.71 4.94 -10.45
N LEU A 38 16.76 5.50 -9.24
CA LEU A 38 16.29 4.84 -8.05
C LEU A 38 14.93 5.42 -7.67
N VAL A 39 13.89 4.62 -7.90
CA VAL A 39 12.53 4.93 -7.48
C VAL A 39 12.21 4.06 -6.26
N ARG A 40 11.96 4.69 -5.11
CA ARG A 40 11.37 3.98 -3.98
C ARG A 40 9.90 3.72 -4.33
N ASN A 41 9.52 2.47 -4.59
CA ASN A 41 8.11 2.12 -4.78
C ASN A 41 7.38 2.31 -3.45
N THR A 42 6.81 3.49 -3.26
CA THR A 42 6.07 3.87 -2.05
C THR A 42 4.60 3.48 -2.12
N GLN A 43 4.19 2.68 -3.11
CA GLN A 43 2.82 2.20 -3.19
C GLN A 43 2.71 0.93 -2.34
N LEU A 44 2.22 1.10 -1.11
CA LEU A 44 1.81 -0.05 -0.30
C LEU A 44 0.75 -0.85 -1.06
N PRO A 45 0.75 -2.20 -0.95
CA PRO A 45 -0.22 -3.01 -1.66
C PRO A 45 -1.63 -2.59 -1.25
N VAL A 46 -2.53 -2.52 -2.23
CA VAL A 46 -3.92 -2.12 -1.99
C VAL A 46 -4.71 -3.37 -1.65
N PRO A 47 -5.45 -3.42 -0.52
CA PRO A 47 -6.38 -4.51 -0.27
C PRO A 47 -7.50 -4.50 -1.31
N GLN A 48 -7.78 -5.65 -1.89
CA GLN A 48 -8.74 -5.83 -2.98
C GLN A 48 -9.85 -6.79 -2.59
N LYS A 49 -10.97 -6.71 -3.32
CA LYS A 49 -12.12 -7.62 -3.19
C LYS A 49 -12.58 -7.82 -1.74
N LEU A 50 -12.70 -6.73 -0.98
CA LEU A 50 -13.26 -6.79 0.36
C LEU A 50 -14.66 -7.40 0.31
N ARG A 51 -14.89 -8.41 1.16
CA ARG A 51 -16.15 -9.12 1.35
C ARG A 51 -16.51 -9.11 2.83
N LEU A 52 -17.81 -9.05 3.10
CA LEU A 52 -18.37 -9.09 4.45
C LEU A 52 -19.18 -10.38 4.61
N GLN A 53 -19.09 -11.00 5.78
CA GLN A 53 -20.02 -12.02 6.26
C GLN A 53 -20.69 -11.44 7.50
N ILE A 54 -22.01 -11.30 7.44
CA ILE A 54 -22.79 -10.62 8.48
C ILE A 54 -23.48 -11.69 9.32
N GLU A 55 -23.31 -11.58 10.62
CA GLU A 55 -23.97 -12.40 11.64
C GLU A 55 -24.67 -11.49 12.65
N ALA A 56 -25.48 -12.07 13.54
CA ALA A 56 -26.38 -11.30 14.43
C ALA A 56 -25.65 -10.31 15.35
N ASN A 57 -24.40 -10.61 15.71
CA ASN A 57 -23.60 -9.82 16.65
C ASN A 57 -22.18 -9.53 16.15
N MET A 58 -21.87 -9.86 14.89
CA MET A 58 -20.54 -9.59 14.34
C MET A 58 -20.55 -9.44 12.82
N VAL A 59 -19.55 -8.73 12.31
CA VAL A 59 -19.25 -8.63 10.89
C VAL A 59 -17.83 -9.12 10.65
N ARG A 60 -17.70 -10.19 9.86
CA ARG A 60 -16.40 -10.73 9.46
C ARG A 60 -15.99 -10.16 8.10
N LEU A 61 -14.83 -9.53 8.07
CA LEU A 61 -14.22 -8.92 6.89
C LEU A 61 -13.14 -9.84 6.33
N VAL A 62 -13.17 -10.09 5.03
CA VAL A 62 -12.13 -10.86 4.32
C VAL A 62 -11.75 -10.14 3.04
N TRP A 63 -10.46 -10.00 2.77
CA TRP A 63 -9.94 -9.34 1.57
C TRP A 63 -8.77 -10.10 0.94
N GLU A 64 -8.36 -9.65 -0.24
CA GLU A 64 -7.16 -10.11 -0.93
C GLU A 64 -6.12 -8.97 -0.93
N SER A 65 -4.83 -9.31 -1.04
CA SER A 65 -3.73 -8.35 -1.09
C SER A 65 -2.59 -9.00 -1.88
N GLU A 66 -1.88 -8.20 -2.66
CA GLU A 66 -0.84 -8.72 -3.54
C GLU A 66 0.46 -8.97 -2.78
N GLY A 67 0.97 -10.19 -2.89
CA GLY A 67 2.26 -10.58 -2.32
C GLY A 67 2.28 -10.70 -0.80
N GLN A 68 3.49 -10.84 -0.25
CA GLN A 68 3.74 -10.89 1.18
C GLN A 68 3.91 -9.47 1.70
N PHE A 69 2.89 -8.94 2.37
CA PHE A 69 2.94 -7.62 2.98
C PHE A 69 3.55 -7.68 4.38
N GLN A 70 4.57 -6.87 4.64
CA GLN A 70 5.31 -6.85 5.91
C GLN A 70 4.75 -5.86 6.95
N GLY A 71 3.67 -5.15 6.60
CA GLY A 71 2.99 -4.21 7.50
C GLY A 71 1.70 -4.78 8.07
N VAL A 72 0.77 -3.89 8.40
CA VAL A 72 -0.57 -4.24 8.93
C VAL A 72 -1.68 -3.65 8.08
N PHE A 73 -2.85 -4.26 8.15
CA PHE A 73 -4.08 -3.74 7.59
C PHE A 73 -4.83 -2.98 8.67
N GLU A 74 -5.12 -1.70 8.44
CA GLU A 74 -6.05 -0.91 9.24
C GLU A 74 -7.48 -1.16 8.73
N ILE A 75 -8.38 -1.51 9.65
CA ILE A 75 -9.80 -1.64 9.39
C ILE A 75 -10.45 -0.33 9.73
N LEU A 76 -11.14 0.25 8.75
CA LEU A 76 -11.90 1.46 8.91
C LEU A 76 -13.39 1.18 8.85
N ARG A 77 -14.15 1.75 9.78
CA ARG A 77 -15.60 1.72 9.83
C ARG A 77 -16.15 3.14 9.89
N LYS A 78 -17.31 3.35 9.30
CA LYS A 78 -18.17 4.49 9.62
C LYS A 78 -19.58 3.97 9.91
N ASP A 79 -20.24 4.65 10.83
CA ASP A 79 -21.54 4.25 11.37
C ASP A 79 -22.66 5.14 10.80
N ASP A 80 -22.30 6.13 9.98
CA ASP A 80 -23.20 7.05 9.28
C ASP A 80 -22.80 7.19 7.80
N LEU A 81 -23.78 7.40 6.93
CA LEU A 81 -23.55 7.52 5.49
C LEU A 81 -22.68 8.74 5.15
N GLU A 82 -22.86 9.86 5.83
CA GLU A 82 -22.12 11.11 5.66
C GLU A 82 -20.95 11.25 6.65
N GLY A 83 -20.84 10.32 7.61
CA GLY A 83 -19.76 10.26 8.59
C GLY A 83 -18.37 9.94 8.01
N GLU A 84 -17.36 10.16 8.83
CA GLU A 84 -15.96 9.83 8.53
C GLU A 84 -15.61 8.38 8.89
N PHE A 85 -14.62 7.83 8.17
CA PHE A 85 -14.05 6.53 8.48
C PHE A 85 -13.12 6.63 9.69
N LEU A 86 -13.42 5.89 10.75
CA LEU A 86 -12.59 5.73 11.93
C LEU A 86 -11.88 4.38 11.90
N VAL A 87 -10.66 4.32 12.42
CA VAL A 87 -9.93 3.05 12.57
C VAL A 87 -10.50 2.31 13.77
N ILE A 88 -10.99 1.09 13.56
CA ILE A 88 -11.54 0.24 14.63
C ILE A 88 -10.58 -0.89 15.04
N GLY A 89 -9.57 -1.17 14.22
CA GLY A 89 -8.60 -2.23 14.52
C GLY A 89 -7.50 -2.35 13.48
N GLU A 90 -6.50 -3.16 13.81
CA GLU A 90 -5.38 -3.52 12.95
C GLU A 90 -5.13 -5.03 12.97
N THR A 91 -4.65 -5.57 11.86
CA THR A 91 -4.32 -7.00 11.73
C THR A 91 -3.22 -7.23 10.71
N ALA A 92 -2.39 -8.26 10.90
CA ALA A 92 -1.36 -8.65 9.93
C ALA A 92 -1.88 -9.66 8.89
N ILE A 93 -3.05 -10.26 9.12
CA ILE A 93 -3.66 -11.24 8.22
C ILE A 93 -4.80 -10.62 7.42
N GLN A 94 -5.27 -11.30 6.38
CA GLN A 94 -6.27 -10.76 5.43
C GLN A 94 -7.72 -10.95 5.90
N GLU A 95 -7.92 -10.87 7.22
CA GLU A 95 -9.17 -11.13 7.90
C GLU A 95 -9.28 -10.31 9.19
N TYR A 96 -10.50 -9.85 9.50
CA TYR A 96 -10.85 -9.19 10.75
C TYR A 96 -12.30 -9.50 11.15
N VAL A 97 -12.57 -9.58 12.45
CA VAL A 97 -13.93 -9.72 12.99
C VAL A 97 -14.24 -8.48 13.82
N ASP A 98 -15.30 -7.77 13.43
CA ASP A 98 -15.86 -6.69 14.22
C ASP A 98 -17.02 -7.22 15.06
N GLU A 99 -16.84 -7.25 16.38
CA GLU A 99 -17.84 -7.68 17.37
C GLU A 99 -18.54 -6.48 18.04
N GLU A 100 -18.09 -5.25 17.79
CA GLU A 100 -18.66 -4.02 18.37
C GLU A 100 -19.82 -3.51 17.50
N ILE A 101 -20.79 -4.39 17.30
CA ILE A 101 -21.91 -4.23 16.37
C ILE A 101 -23.23 -4.15 17.15
N GLU A 102 -24.06 -3.19 16.79
CA GLU A 102 -25.43 -3.08 17.30
C GLU A 102 -26.42 -3.60 16.24
N SER A 103 -27.42 -4.36 16.69
CA SER A 103 -28.52 -4.81 15.84
C SER A 103 -29.27 -3.63 15.23
N THR A 104 -29.86 -3.82 14.05
CA THR A 104 -30.60 -2.81 13.28
C THR A 104 -29.79 -1.57 12.87
N ARG A 105 -28.44 -1.67 12.87
CA ARG A 105 -27.54 -0.60 12.39
C ARG A 105 -26.90 -0.92 11.04
N SER A 106 -26.50 0.16 10.37
CA SER A 106 -25.83 0.16 9.08
C SER A 106 -24.37 0.59 9.24
N TYR A 107 -23.47 -0.12 8.59
CA TYR A 107 -22.03 0.11 8.69
C TYR A 107 -21.38 0.11 7.30
N TRP A 108 -20.36 0.94 7.12
CA TRP A 108 -19.52 0.92 5.93
C TRP A 108 -18.09 0.60 6.32
N TYR A 109 -17.50 -0.37 5.64
CA TYR A 109 -16.15 -0.86 5.91
C TYR A 109 -15.23 -0.59 4.73
N ARG A 110 -13.98 -0.28 5.06
CA ARG A 110 -12.85 -0.22 4.14
C ARG A 110 -11.60 -0.70 4.85
N VAL A 111 -10.70 -1.35 4.12
CA VAL A 111 -9.41 -1.79 4.65
C VAL A 111 -8.29 -1.07 3.90
N ARG A 112 -7.24 -0.64 4.59
CA ARG A 112 -6.03 -0.09 3.93
C ARG A 112 -4.77 -0.67 4.57
N THR A 113 -3.67 -0.63 3.83
CA THR A 113 -2.37 -1.05 4.36
C THR A 113 -1.70 0.07 5.14
N LYS A 114 -0.85 -0.31 6.09
CA LYS A 114 -0.01 0.59 6.88
C LYS A 114 1.34 -0.04 7.15
N LEU A 115 2.39 0.76 6.97
CA LEU A 115 3.78 0.38 7.25
C LEU A 115 4.46 1.54 7.98
N GLY A 116 4.60 1.42 9.30
CA GLY A 116 5.08 2.51 10.15
C GLY A 116 4.15 3.73 10.07
N THR A 117 4.67 4.87 9.60
CA THR A 117 3.89 6.10 9.40
C THR A 117 3.24 6.20 8.02
N GLN A 118 3.52 5.24 7.12
CA GLN A 118 2.97 5.25 5.77
C GLN A 118 1.63 4.53 5.74
N VAL A 119 0.63 5.14 5.10
CA VAL A 119 -0.68 4.53 4.85
C VAL A 119 -0.91 4.35 3.35
N GLY A 120 -1.51 3.23 2.99
CA GLY A 120 -1.83 2.85 1.63
C GLY A 120 -3.22 3.34 1.22
N VAL A 121 -3.53 3.13 -0.06
CA VAL A 121 -4.88 3.38 -0.58
C VAL A 121 -5.82 2.31 -0.01
N GLY A 122 -7.04 2.74 0.34
CA GLY A 122 -8.06 1.84 0.86
C GLY A 122 -8.70 0.99 -0.24
N SER A 123 -9.26 -0.15 0.16
CA SER A 123 -10.05 -1.05 -0.68
C SER A 123 -11.31 -0.40 -1.23
N ASN A 124 -12.06 -1.17 -2.01
CA ASN A 124 -13.48 -0.89 -2.22
C ASN A 124 -14.21 -0.80 -0.86
N VAL A 125 -15.24 0.05 -0.79
CA VAL A 125 -16.12 0.14 0.39
C VAL A 125 -17.15 -0.99 0.32
N ARG A 126 -17.49 -1.57 1.47
CA ARG A 126 -18.61 -2.51 1.62
C ARG A 126 -19.58 -2.02 2.67
N PHE A 127 -20.86 -2.20 2.38
CA PHE A 127 -21.98 -1.84 3.24
C PHE A 127 -22.55 -3.09 3.90
N ALA A 128 -22.86 -3.01 5.18
CA ALA A 128 -23.53 -4.06 5.95
C ALA A 128 -24.74 -3.47 6.70
N VAL A 129 -25.83 -4.23 6.70
CA VAL A 129 -26.98 -4.03 7.59
C VAL A 129 -27.02 -5.23 8.51
N VAL A 130 -27.00 -4.98 9.81
CA VAL A 130 -27.12 -6.03 10.82
C VAL A 130 -28.56 -6.03 11.28
N GLU A 131 -29.24 -7.18 11.17
CA GLU A 131 -30.65 -7.36 11.56
C GLU A 131 -30.78 -7.95 12.96
#